data_AF-A0A8D2LNW1-F1
#
_entry.id   AF-A0A8D2LNW1-F1
#
_cell.length_a   1.000
_cell.length_b   1.000
_cell.length_c   1.000
_cell.angle_alpha   90.00
_cell.angle_beta   90.00
_cell.angle_gamma   90.00
#
_symmetry.space_group_name_H-M   'P 1'
#
loop_
_entity.id
_entity.type
_entity.pdbx_description
1 polymer ?
#
loop_
_entity_poly.entity_id
_entity_poly.type
_entity_poly.pdbx_seq_one_letter_code
_entity_poly.pdbx_strand_id
1 'polypeptide(L)' 'AASLAPLSHSPAGSLATTLVVYVKNPHLDLMDEDILYHLDLGTKTHNLPAMFGDVKLWAITLPFSVK' A
#
# COMPACT_ATOMS: atom_id res chain seq x y z
N ALA A 1 -19.33 5.53 -49.31
CA ALA A 1 -19.82 5.21 -47.96
C ALA A 1 -18.62 5.15 -47.03
N ALA A 2 -18.50 6.08 -46.08
CA ALA A 2 -17.41 6.11 -45.12
C ALA A 2 -17.64 5.03 -44.06
N SER A 3 -16.73 4.06 -43.98
CA SER A 3 -16.75 3.03 -42.93
C SER A 3 -16.12 3.63 -41.67
N LEU A 4 -16.94 4.01 -40.70
CA LEU A 4 -16.51 4.40 -39.36
C LEU A 4 -16.05 3.14 -38.61
N ALA A 5 -14.73 3.00 -38.40
CA ALA A 5 -14.21 2.03 -37.44
C ALA A 5 -14.50 2.52 -36.01
N PRO A 6 -14.85 1.64 -35.05
CA PRO A 6 -14.99 2.05 -33.66
C PRO A 6 -13.61 2.41 -33.10
N LEU A 7 -13.49 3.62 -32.58
CA LEU A 7 -12.33 4.07 -31.82
C LEU A 7 -12.07 3.07 -30.69
N SER A 8 -10.97 2.31 -30.79
CA SER A 8 -10.50 1.50 -29.69
C SER A 8 -10.26 2.43 -28.52
N HIS A 9 -11.08 2.31 -27.49
CA HIS A 9 -10.84 2.91 -26.19
C HIS A 9 -9.57 2.23 -25.65
N SER A 10 -8.41 2.78 -26.03
CA SER A 10 -7.16 2.49 -25.37
C SER A 10 -7.41 2.88 -23.92
N PRO A 11 -7.30 1.96 -22.94
CA PRO A 11 -7.20 2.43 -21.58
C PRO A 11 -5.91 3.23 -21.60
N ALA A 12 -6.02 4.55 -21.49
CA ALA A 12 -4.89 5.38 -21.15
C ALA A 12 -4.28 4.69 -19.93
N GLY A 13 -3.15 4.01 -20.17
CA GLY A 13 -2.43 3.28 -19.16
C GLY A 13 -2.13 4.30 -18.09
N SER A 14 -2.92 4.26 -17.01
CA SER A 14 -2.66 5.05 -15.83
C SER A 14 -1.24 4.68 -15.44
N LEU A 15 -0.30 5.60 -15.63
CA LEU A 15 0.99 5.59 -14.97
C LEU A 15 0.72 5.79 -13.48
N ALA A 16 0.02 4.84 -12.87
CA ALA A 16 -0.04 4.66 -11.45
C ALA A 16 1.35 4.14 -11.08
N THR A 17 2.29 5.06 -10.91
CA THR A 17 3.57 4.76 -10.29
C THR A 17 3.28 4.19 -8.92
N THR A 18 3.36 2.87 -8.78
CA THR A 18 3.24 2.21 -7.47
C THR A 18 4.45 2.65 -6.64
N LEU A 19 4.22 3.54 -5.67
CA LEU A 19 5.24 3.95 -4.73
C LEU A 19 5.42 2.85 -3.69
N VAL A 20 6.62 2.29 -3.62
CA VAL A 20 6.99 1.30 -2.62
C VAL A 20 7.47 2.01 -1.37
N VAL A 21 6.98 1.60 -0.19
CA VAL A 21 7.45 2.10 1.10
C VAL A 21 8.79 1.43 1.41
N TYR A 22 9.83 2.23 1.65
CA TYR A 22 11.18 1.73 1.97
C TYR A 22 11.49 1.88 3.46
N VAL A 23 11.91 0.79 4.11
CA VAL A 23 12.33 0.77 5.51
C VAL A 23 13.85 0.69 5.60
N LYS A 24 14.47 1.62 6.31
CA LYS A 24 15.93 1.64 6.55
C LYS A 24 16.30 0.83 7.79
N ASN A 25 16.12 -0.48 7.72
CA ASN A 25 16.57 -1.38 8.78
C ASN A 25 17.25 -2.62 8.16
N PRO A 26 18.59 -2.74 8.20
CA PRO A 26 19.32 -3.84 7.56
C PRO A 26 19.08 -5.19 8.22
N HIS A 27 18.53 -5.21 9.44
CA HIS A 27 18.24 -6.44 10.16
C HIS A 27 16.85 -6.99 9.83
N LEU A 28 15.97 -6.19 9.22
CA LEU A 28 14.57 -6.56 8.99
C LEU A 28 14.47 -7.83 8.13
N ASP A 29 15.28 -7.93 7.08
CA ASP A 29 15.30 -9.07 6.15
C ASP A 29 15.92 -10.33 6.76
N LEU A 30 16.64 -10.19 7.88
CA LEU A 30 17.29 -11.30 8.59
C LEU A 30 16.39 -11.90 9.69
N MET A 31 15.25 -11.28 9.97
CA MET A 31 14.35 -11.72 11.03
C MET A 31 13.40 -12.82 10.53
N ASP A 32 13.25 -13.90 11.30
CA ASP A 32 12.29 -14.97 11.01
C ASP A 32 10.83 -14.49 11.07
N GLU A 33 10.57 -13.48 11.90
CA GLU A 33 9.31 -12.76 11.94
C GLU A 33 9.51 -11.33 12.43
N ASP A 34 8.70 -10.42 11.90
CA ASP A 34 8.51 -9.08 12.44
C ASP A 34 7.21 -9.02 13.25
N ILE A 35 7.29 -8.43 14.45
CA ILE A 35 6.19 -8.26 15.41
C ILE A 35 6.04 -6.78 15.72
N LEU A 36 4.88 -6.23 15.34
CA LEU A 36 4.48 -4.86 15.64
C LEU A 36 3.73 -4.84 16.98
N TYR A 37 4.49 -4.93 18.07
CA TYR A 37 3.95 -5.11 19.43
C TYR A 37 2.85 -4.13 19.82
N HIS A 38 3.00 -2.84 19.52
CA HIS A 38 2.01 -1.81 19.88
C HIS A 38 0.71 -1.88 19.07
N LEU A 39 0.71 -2.66 18.00
CA LEU A 39 -0.44 -2.86 17.13
C LEU A 39 -1.02 -4.26 17.29
N ASP A 40 -0.42 -5.12 18.13
CA ASP A 40 -0.76 -6.55 18.27
C ASP A 40 -0.74 -7.32 16.93
N LEU A 41 0.13 -6.91 15.99
CA LEU A 41 0.28 -7.55 14.68
C LEU A 41 1.63 -8.24 14.56
N GLY A 42 1.69 -9.27 13.71
CA GLY A 42 2.93 -9.98 13.41
C GLY A 42 2.86 -10.69 12.07
N THR A 43 3.98 -10.83 11.40
CA THR A 43 4.10 -11.40 10.04
C THR A 43 3.79 -12.90 9.97
N LYS A 44 4.02 -13.67 11.05
CA LYS A 44 3.61 -15.08 11.12
C LYS A 44 2.12 -15.28 11.42
N THR A 45 1.52 -14.34 12.16
CA THR A 45 0.12 -14.44 12.62
C THR A 45 -0.86 -13.75 11.67
N HIS A 46 -0.40 -12.76 10.91
CA HIS A 46 -1.23 -11.93 10.05
C HIS A 46 -0.57 -11.71 8.68
N ASN A 47 -1.38 -11.73 7.62
CA ASN A 47 -0.93 -11.39 6.27
C ASN A 47 -1.02 -9.86 6.08
N LEU A 48 0.04 -9.15 6.48
CA LEU A 48 0.10 -7.68 6.37
C LEU A 48 -0.09 -7.18 4.92
N PRO A 49 0.47 -7.82 3.88
CA PRO A 49 0.18 -7.44 2.49
C PRO A 49 -1.32 -7.51 2.13
N ALA A 50 -2.05 -8.53 2.59
CA ALA A 50 -3.48 -8.66 2.33
C ALA A 50 -4.32 -7.64 3.11
N MET A 51 -3.87 -7.22 4.29
CA MET A 51 -4.58 -6.25 5.13
C MET A 51 -4.33 -4.79 4.70
N PHE A 52 -3.12 -4.48 4.23
CA PHE A 52 -2.68 -3.10 3.98
C PHE A 52 -2.23 -2.82 2.54
N GLY A 53 -2.23 -3.80 1.65
CA GLY A 53 -1.76 -3.64 0.26
C GLY A 53 -2.53 -2.62 -0.56
N ASP A 54 -3.80 -2.38 -0.23
CA ASP A 54 -4.67 -1.41 -0.91
C ASP A 54 -4.71 -0.04 -0.22
N VAL A 55 -3.94 0.17 0.86
CA VAL A 55 -3.94 1.43 1.62
C VAL A 55 -3.21 2.52 0.84
N LYS A 56 -3.95 3.56 0.45
CA LYS A 56 -3.43 4.74 -0.27
C LYS A 56 -3.22 5.96 0.61
N LEU A 57 -3.98 6.06 1.71
CA LEU A 57 -3.95 7.17 2.65
C LEU A 57 -3.97 6.61 4.06
N TRP A 58 -3.09 7.11 4.92
CA TRP A 58 -3.03 6.80 6.34
C TRP A 58 -3.18 8.11 7.11
N ALA A 59 -4.06 8.15 8.11
CA ALA A 59 -4.29 9.33 8.93
C ALA A 59 -3.91 9.00 10.38
N ILE A 60 -2.76 9.52 10.84
CA ILE A 60 -2.38 9.51 12.25
C ILE A 60 -2.91 10.79 12.91
N THR A 61 -4.21 10.85 13.16
CA THR A 61 -4.74 11.98 13.92
C THR A 61 -4.23 11.90 15.35
N LEU A 62 -3.34 12.83 15.70
CA LEU A 62 -3.25 13.33 17.07
C LEU A 62 -4.59 14.00 17.38
N PRO A 63 -5.30 13.63 18.45
CA PRO A 63 -6.46 14.41 18.87
C PRO A 63 -5.93 15.79 19.25
N PHE A 64 -6.13 16.77 18.36
CA PHE A 64 -6.00 18.16 18.72
C PHE A 64 -7.16 18.47 19.67
N SER A 65 -6.96 18.16 20.95
CA SER A 65 -7.70 18.71 22.08
C SER A 65 -7.08 18.24 23.40
N VAL A 66 -6.14 19.04 23.93
CA VAL A 66 -6.16 19.40 25.35
C VAL A 66 -5.68 20.85 25.52
N LYS A 67 -6.52 21.81 25.10
CA LYS A 67 -7.05 22.93 25.91
C LYS A 67 -7.69 23.98 25.01
#